data_AF-A0A5S4H6Y2-F1
#
_entry.id   AF-A0A5S4H6Y2-F1
#
_cell.length_a   1.000
_cell.length_b   1.000
_cell.length_c   1.000
_cell.angle_alpha   90.00
_cell.angle_beta   90.00
_cell.angle_gamma   90.00
#
_symmetry.space_group_name_H-M   'P 1'
#
loop_
_entity.id
_entity.type
_entity.pdbx_description
1 polymer ?
#
loop_
_entity_poly.entity_id
_entity_poly.type
_entity_poly.pdbx_seq_one_letter_code
_entity_poly.pdbx_strand_id
1 'polypeptide(L)'
;MTDAAEPAARDRAPAAPAAGARSARGHARRAVNSPLAALCVTEITSWGVLYYAFPVLAPAITRDTGWSTGAITAAFSAALIVAALGGIPLGRALDRRGPRALMTGGSALAVLSVLGLAAAPNLW
;
A
#
# COMPACT_ATOMS: atom_id res chain seq x y z
N MET A 1 -61.04 46.67 25.81
CA MET A 1 -61.22 45.95 24.52
C MET A 1 -60.02 46.31 23.66
N THR A 2 -58.86 45.76 24.04
CA THR A 2 -58.05 44.76 23.28
C THR A 2 -57.03 45.45 22.37
N ASP A 3 -55.82 45.48 22.90
CA ASP A 3 -54.55 45.92 22.34
C ASP A 3 -54.13 45.07 21.13
N ALA A 4 -53.43 45.71 20.20
CA ALA A 4 -52.96 45.12 18.97
C ALA A 4 -51.45 44.84 19.04
N ALA A 5 -51.06 43.72 18.41
CA ALA A 5 -49.71 43.31 18.00
C ALA A 5 -48.83 42.59 19.04
N GLU A 6 -48.62 41.28 18.83
CA GLU A 6 -47.29 40.77 18.44
C GLU A 6 -47.41 39.37 17.79
N PRO A 7 -46.92 39.17 16.54
CA PRO A 7 -46.91 37.87 15.87
C PRO A 7 -45.60 37.10 16.14
N ALA A 8 -45.73 35.79 16.28
CA ALA A 8 -44.71 34.80 15.91
C ALA A 8 -43.32 34.92 16.55
N ALA A 9 -43.20 34.50 17.81
CA ALA A 9 -41.95 33.95 18.32
C ALA A 9 -41.72 32.52 17.78
N ARG A 10 -41.14 32.46 16.58
CA ARG A 10 -40.13 31.43 16.29
C ARG A 10 -39.07 31.47 17.38
N ASP A 11 -38.74 30.35 18.02
CA ASP A 11 -37.34 29.90 17.97
C ASP A 11 -37.12 28.45 18.44
N ARG A 12 -36.76 27.63 17.44
CA ARG A 12 -35.70 26.61 17.44
C ARG A 12 -35.70 25.59 18.59
N ALA A 13 -36.34 24.45 18.31
CA ALA A 13 -35.68 23.18 18.64
C ALA A 13 -34.26 23.20 18.03
N PRO A 14 -33.19 22.87 18.77
CA PRO A 14 -31.86 22.81 18.20
C PRO A 14 -31.85 21.79 17.06
N ALA A 15 -31.65 22.29 15.83
CA ALA A 15 -31.50 21.49 14.63
C ALA A 15 -30.37 20.47 14.88
N ALA A 16 -30.69 19.18 14.83
CA ALA A 16 -29.75 18.09 15.06
C ALA A 16 -28.53 18.18 14.11
N PRO A 17 -27.32 18.59 14.57
CA PRO A 17 -26.15 18.68 13.69
C PRO A 17 -25.45 17.32 13.53
N ALA A 18 -25.99 16.25 14.13
CA ALA A 18 -25.29 14.98 14.27
C ALA A 18 -25.25 14.13 12.98
N ALA A 19 -26.19 14.33 12.05
CA ALA A 19 -26.27 13.51 10.83
C ALA A 19 -25.13 13.80 9.85
N GLY A 20 -24.84 15.08 9.57
CA GLY A 20 -23.75 15.49 8.68
C GLY A 20 -22.37 15.14 9.25
N ALA A 21 -22.17 15.35 10.55
CA ALA A 21 -20.90 15.05 11.22
C ALA A 21 -20.56 13.55 11.27
N ARG A 22 -21.58 12.66 11.25
CA ARG A 22 -21.39 11.20 11.17
C ARG A 22 -21.00 10.73 9.77
N SER A 23 -21.62 11.29 8.72
CA SER A 23 -21.31 10.96 7.33
C SER A 23 -19.90 11.41 6.92
N ALA A 24 -19.49 12.62 7.32
CA ALA A 24 -18.13 13.13 7.07
C ALA A 24 -17.05 12.29 7.76
N ARG A 25 -17.30 11.84 9.01
CA ARG A 25 -16.42 10.91 9.73
C ARG A 25 -16.32 9.54 9.03
N GLY A 26 -17.41 9.05 8.44
CA GLY A 26 -17.42 7.80 7.68
C GLY A 26 -16.56 7.86 6.42
N HIS A 27 -16.68 8.93 5.62
CA HIS A 27 -15.86 9.15 4.43
C HIS A 27 -14.38 9.33 4.76
N ALA A 28 -14.05 10.11 5.79
CA ALA A 28 -12.68 10.27 6.26
C ALA A 28 -12.06 8.94 6.74
N ARG A 29 -12.81 8.12 7.51
CA ARG A 29 -12.36 6.78 7.91
C ARG A 29 -12.14 5.86 6.72
N ARG A 30 -13.04 5.87 5.73
CA ARG A 30 -12.91 5.01 4.55
C ARG A 30 -11.70 5.41 3.69
N ALA A 31 -11.45 6.72 3.55
CA ALA A 31 -10.28 7.26 2.86
C ALA A 31 -8.96 6.91 3.58
N VAL A 32 -8.94 6.90 4.92
CA VAL A 32 -7.77 6.47 5.71
C VAL A 32 -7.56 4.96 5.66
N ASN A 33 -8.65 4.17 5.66
CA ASN A 33 -8.55 2.71 5.71
C ASN A 33 -8.25 2.08 4.34
N SER A 34 -8.57 2.76 3.23
CA SER A 34 -8.31 2.25 1.88
C SER A 34 -6.82 1.99 1.58
N PRO A 35 -5.87 2.92 1.81
CA PRO A 35 -4.45 2.65 1.61
C PRO A 35 -3.91 1.62 2.62
N LEU A 36 -4.45 1.58 3.84
CA LEU A 36 -4.06 0.57 4.84
C LEU A 36 -4.48 -0.84 4.41
N ALA A 37 -5.70 -1.00 3.89
CA ALA A 37 -6.18 -2.26 3.35
C ALA A 37 -5.37 -2.71 2.13
N ALA A 38 -5.04 -1.79 1.22
CA ALA A 38 -4.16 -2.07 0.09
C ALA A 38 -2.78 -2.54 0.56
N LEU A 39 -2.18 -1.84 1.54
CA LEU A 39 -0.91 -2.24 2.16
C LEU A 39 -1.00 -3.64 2.78
N CYS A 40 -2.03 -3.92 3.58
CA CYS A 40 -2.22 -5.23 4.18
C CYS A 40 -2.32 -6.34 3.11
N VAL A 41 -3.08 -6.13 2.05
CA VAL A 41 -3.20 -7.11 0.95
C VAL A 41 -1.86 -7.31 0.27
N THR A 42 -1.16 -6.23 -0.09
CA THR A 42 0.15 -6.34 -0.74
C THR A 42 1.19 -7.00 0.16
N GLU A 43 1.16 -6.75 1.47
CA GLU A 43 2.10 -7.34 2.42
C GLU A 43 1.85 -8.85 2.57
N ILE A 44 0.58 -9.25 2.69
CA ILE A 44 0.18 -10.66 2.75
C ILE A 44 0.58 -11.38 1.46
N THR A 45 0.28 -10.78 0.29
CA THR A 45 0.67 -11.35 -1.00
C THR A 45 2.19 -11.45 -1.13
N SER A 46 2.92 -10.40 -0.72
CA SER A 46 4.38 -10.38 -0.73
C SER A 46 4.95 -11.52 0.12
N TRP A 47 4.48 -11.69 1.35
CA TRP A 47 4.92 -12.77 2.23
C TRP A 47 4.58 -14.15 1.66
N GLY A 48 3.36 -14.30 1.15
CA GLY A 48 2.89 -15.54 0.53
C GLY A 48 3.73 -15.96 -0.67
N VAL A 49 4.01 -15.03 -1.58
CA VAL A 49 4.76 -15.33 -2.80
C VAL A 49 6.26 -15.49 -2.52
N LEU A 50 6.85 -14.57 -1.77
CA LEU A 50 8.31 -14.55 -1.58
C LEU A 50 8.79 -15.66 -0.65
N TYR A 51 8.08 -15.95 0.44
CA TYR A 51 8.56 -16.89 1.45
C TYR A 51 7.85 -18.24 1.42
N TYR A 52 6.55 -18.26 1.13
CA TYR A 52 5.76 -19.51 1.22
C TYR A 52 5.58 -20.22 -0.12
N ALA A 53 5.52 -19.50 -1.24
CA ALA A 53 5.44 -20.12 -2.56
C ALA A 53 6.79 -20.68 -3.01
N PHE A 54 7.90 -20.09 -2.58
CA PHE A 54 9.25 -20.51 -2.98
C PHE A 54 9.56 -21.99 -2.69
N PRO A 55 9.32 -22.53 -1.47
CA PRO A 55 9.53 -23.96 -1.20
C PRO A 55 8.68 -24.89 -2.09
N VAL A 56 7.48 -24.44 -2.47
CA VAL A 56 6.57 -25.19 -3.34
C VAL A 56 7.06 -25.16 -4.80
N LEU A 57 7.62 -24.03 -5.24
CA LEU A 57 8.14 -23.85 -6.58
C LEU A 57 9.55 -24.44 -6.77
N ALA A 58 10.33 -24.56 -5.70
CA ALA A 58 11.72 -25.04 -5.77
C ALA A 58 11.89 -26.38 -6.51
N PRO A 59 11.06 -27.42 -6.32
CA PRO A 59 11.14 -28.66 -7.08
C PRO A 59 10.82 -28.49 -8.58
N ALA A 60 9.92 -27.57 -8.93
CA ALA A 60 9.60 -27.25 -10.32
C ALA A 60 10.77 -26.51 -10.99
N ILE A 61 11.36 -25.54 -10.28
CA ILE A 61 12.56 -24.83 -10.73
C ILE A 61 13.72 -25.80 -10.95
N THR A 62 13.97 -26.75 -10.03
CA THR A 62 14.98 -27.80 -10.23
C THR A 62 14.73 -28.64 -11.47
N ARG A 63 13.47 -29.01 -11.76
CA ARG A 63 13.13 -29.79 -12.95
C ARG A 63 13.34 -29.00 -14.24
N ASP A 64 12.94 -27.74 -14.25
CA ASP A 64 12.99 -26.91 -15.46
C ASP A 64 14.40 -26.37 -15.76
N THR A 65 15.18 -26.05 -14.72
CA THR A 65 16.53 -25.45 -14.86
C THR A 65 17.66 -26.47 -14.69
N GLY A 66 17.39 -27.62 -14.09
CA GLY A 66 18.42 -28.60 -13.68
C GLY A 66 19.22 -28.20 -12.44
N TRP A 67 18.90 -27.08 -11.79
CA TRP A 67 19.68 -26.58 -10.65
C TRP A 67 19.47 -27.42 -9.38
N SER A 68 20.55 -27.66 -8.63
CA SER A 68 20.47 -28.38 -7.35
C SER A 68 19.69 -27.57 -6.31
N THR A 69 19.08 -28.27 -5.35
CA THR A 69 18.36 -27.63 -4.24
C THR A 69 19.24 -26.62 -3.50
N GLY A 70 20.53 -26.93 -3.33
CA GLY A 70 21.49 -26.03 -2.70
C GLY A 70 21.71 -24.71 -3.47
N ALA A 71 21.76 -24.76 -4.80
CA ALA A 71 21.88 -23.56 -5.62
C ALA A 71 20.64 -22.67 -5.53
N ILE A 72 19.44 -23.28 -5.52
CA ILE A 72 18.16 -22.58 -5.36
C ILE A 72 18.08 -21.92 -3.98
N THR A 73 18.46 -22.63 -2.91
CA THR A 73 18.53 -22.07 -1.56
C THR A 73 19.56 -20.94 -1.46
N ALA A 74 20.74 -21.08 -2.08
CA ALA A 74 21.77 -20.04 -2.09
C ALA A 74 21.29 -18.77 -2.81
N ALA A 75 20.60 -18.92 -3.95
CA ALA A 75 19.99 -17.79 -4.66
C ALA A 75 18.93 -17.08 -3.80
N PHE A 76 18.12 -17.85 -3.07
CA PHE A 76 17.15 -17.30 -2.13
C PHE A 76 17.84 -16.53 -0.98
N SER A 77 18.90 -17.09 -0.39
CA SER A 77 19.70 -16.40 0.62
C SER A 77 20.32 -15.12 0.09
N ALA A 78 20.82 -15.12 -1.15
CA ALA A 78 21.35 -13.92 -1.79
C ALA A 78 20.26 -12.84 -1.94
N ALA A 79 19.04 -13.23 -2.34
CA ALA A 79 17.91 -12.31 -2.39
C ALA A 79 17.59 -11.69 -1.00
N LEU A 80 17.68 -12.47 0.07
CA LEU A 80 17.50 -11.95 1.45
C LEU A 80 18.60 -10.97 1.85
N ILE A 81 19.85 -11.20 1.45
CA ILE A 81 20.95 -10.25 1.69
C ILE A 81 20.68 -8.94 0.96
N VAL A 82 20.27 -9.01 -0.30
CA VAL A 82 19.91 -7.82 -1.09
C VAL A 82 18.75 -7.07 -0.42
N ALA A 83 17.72 -7.78 0.04
CA ALA A 83 16.60 -7.18 0.77
C ALA A 83 17.06 -6.51 2.08
N ALA A 84 17.95 -7.15 2.84
CA ALA A 84 18.50 -6.59 4.08
C ALA A 84 19.31 -5.30 3.82
N LEU A 85 20.14 -5.32 2.78
CA LEU A 85 20.91 -4.15 2.35
C LEU A 85 20.00 -3.01 1.88
N GLY A 86 18.89 -3.34 1.21
CA GLY A 86 17.87 -2.37 0.78
C GLY A 86 17.01 -1.81 1.91
N GLY A 87 16.78 -2.58 2.97
CA GLY A 87 15.91 -2.19 4.10
C GLY A 87 16.39 -0.93 4.83
N ILE A 88 17.71 -0.80 5.04
CA ILE A 88 18.31 0.34 5.73
C ILE A 88 18.10 1.69 5.00
N PRO A 89 18.46 1.84 3.71
CA PRO A 89 18.23 3.10 2.99
C PRO A 89 16.75 3.38 2.78
N LEU A 90 15.91 2.35 2.54
CA LEU A 90 14.47 2.53 2.39
C LEU A 90 13.81 3.01 3.69
N GLY A 91 14.19 2.44 4.85
CA GLY A 91 13.73 2.88 6.16
C GLY A 91 14.15 4.32 6.45
N ARG A 92 15.42 4.67 6.20
CA ARG A 92 15.90 6.05 6.37
C ARG A 92 15.20 7.05 5.45
N ALA A 93 14.89 6.67 4.22
CA ALA A 93 14.16 7.51 3.28
C ALA A 93 12.70 7.72 3.71
N LEU A 94 12.07 6.67 4.26
CA LEU A 94 10.72 6.73 4.82
C LEU A 94 10.66 7.69 6.02
N ASP A 95 11.60 7.56 6.97
CA ASP A 95 11.65 8.38 8.18
C ASP A 95 11.93 9.86 7.89
N ARG A 96 12.79 10.15 6.90
CA ARG A 96 13.20 11.54 6.59
C ARG A 96 12.22 12.31 5.70
N ARG A 97 11.52 11.64 4.78
CA ARG A 97 10.71 12.32 3.73
C ARG A 97 9.22 11.97 3.81
N GLY A 98 8.85 11.09 4.74
CA GLY A 98 7.50 10.59 4.91
C GLY A 98 7.08 9.60 3.80
N PRO A 99 6.01 8.83 4.04
CA PRO A 99 5.55 7.76 3.15
C PRO A 99 5.21 8.23 1.73
N ARG A 100 4.75 9.47 1.56
CA ARG A 100 4.40 9.99 0.23
C ARG A 100 5.61 10.11 -0.70
N ALA A 101 6.74 10.61 -0.21
CA ALA A 101 7.93 10.75 -1.04
C ALA A 101 8.51 9.40 -1.46
N LEU A 102 8.47 8.40 -0.56
CA LEU A 102 8.92 7.05 -0.84
C LEU A 102 8.04 6.38 -1.91
N MET A 103 6.71 6.50 -1.79
CA MET A 103 5.80 5.96 -2.79
C MET A 103 5.96 6.64 -4.14
N THR A 104 6.10 7.97 -4.19
CA THR A 104 6.29 8.69 -5.45
C THR A 104 7.61 8.29 -6.13
N GLY A 105 8.70 8.20 -5.37
CA GLY A 105 9.99 7.76 -5.88
C GLY A 105 9.97 6.30 -6.35
N GLY A 106 9.33 5.41 -5.58
CA GLY A 106 9.15 4.00 -5.94
C GLY A 106 8.31 3.83 -7.21
N SER A 107 7.21 4.58 -7.35
CA SER A 107 6.38 4.56 -8.56
C SER A 107 7.13 5.09 -9.78
N ALA A 108 7.89 6.19 -9.64
CA ALA A 108 8.72 6.70 -10.73
C ALA A 108 9.79 5.69 -11.15
N LEU A 109 10.47 5.07 -10.18
CA LEU A 109 11.44 4.02 -10.46
C LEU A 109 10.79 2.81 -11.13
N ALA A 110 9.62 2.36 -10.67
CA ALA A 110 8.89 1.25 -11.28
C ALA A 110 8.51 1.56 -12.74
N VAL A 111 8.02 2.77 -13.01
CA VAL A 111 7.73 3.21 -14.38
C VAL A 111 9.00 3.21 -15.23
N LEU A 112 10.12 3.73 -14.71
CA LEU A 112 11.39 3.71 -15.42
C LEU A 112 11.90 2.29 -15.69
N SER A 113 11.76 1.38 -14.73
CA SER A 113 12.13 -0.03 -14.90
C SER A 113 11.28 -0.71 -15.99
N VAL A 114 9.97 -0.48 -15.99
CA VAL A 114 9.06 -1.03 -17.01
C VAL A 114 9.37 -0.41 -18.38
N LEU A 115 9.64 0.89 -18.45
CA LEU A 115 10.05 1.55 -19.69
C LEU A 115 11.41 1.02 -20.18
N GLY A 116 12.34 0.74 -19.28
CA GLY A 116 13.62 0.12 -19.60
C GLY A 116 13.45 -1.30 -20.15
N LEU A 117 12.55 -2.10 -19.56
CA LEU A 117 12.20 -3.42 -20.07
C LEU A 117 11.50 -3.34 -21.43
N ALA A 118 10.60 -2.37 -21.62
CA ALA A 118 9.89 -2.15 -22.88
C ALA A 118 10.81 -1.61 -23.98
N ALA A 119 11.82 -0.82 -23.61
CA ALA A 119 12.82 -0.28 -24.52
C ALA A 119 13.97 -1.27 -24.79
N ALA A 120 14.09 -2.35 -24.01
CA ALA A 120 15.00 -3.45 -24.30
C ALA A 120 14.45 -4.24 -25.50
N PRO A 121 15.03 -4.10 -26.71
CA PRO A 121 14.43 -4.68 -27.92
C PRO A 121 14.69 -6.19 -28.02
N ASN A 122 15.52 -6.75 -27.15
CA ASN A 122 15.94 -8.14 -27.18
C ASN A 122 16.47 -8.61 -25.81
N LEU A 123 16.04 -9.80 -25.39
CA LEU A 123 16.58 -10.56 -24.26
C LEU A 123 17.76 -11.42 -24.77
N TRP A 124 18.86 -10.78 -25.17
CA TRP A 124 20.08 -11.45 -25.67
C TRP A 124 21.32 -10.71 -25.22
#